data_AF-A0A7R9KYA0-F1
#
_entry.id   AF-A0A7R9KYA0-F1
#
_cell.length_a   1.000
_cell.length_b   1.000
_cell.length_c   1.000
_cell.angle_alpha   90.00
_cell.angle_beta   90.00
_cell.angle_gamma   90.00
#
_symmetry.space_group_name_H-M   'P 1'
#
loop_
_entity.id
_entity.type
_entity.pdbx_description
1 polymer ?
#
loop_
_entity_poly.entity_id
_entity_poly.type
_entity_poly.pdbx_seq_one_letter_code
_entity_poly.pdbx_strand_id
1 'polypeptide(L)'
;MFSLMDNWPVMDAMEALDVMEAIELVERDQLAQVIVNRVDNVLIIDSRSFLEYNTSHISYAVNVNCSKIVKRRLQQNKITVNELLVHSCQCQIDSSHAVIVYDQQSTDLSILSTDCFVSILLSKLSSVFKSVGLLRGGFLDFQSAYPSLIENKAAKGVNTLTSLSQPCMPISNHGPTRILPFLYLGSQQDALNKDTLRDHNIQYELNVSTSCPKPEFIPDSHFLRIAVNDNYNENLLEYFPKAFSFLDKVRESGGCAIVHCLAGISRSATVAISYVMRHLCMSSDDAYRYVKSKRATISPNFNFLGQLLEYEKQLIREHVLNNFSDDCSRVSHSAPICSSQNNPFASFASSVPRPRKLNFPKRSAPRLDPFTPTPPDENISSNGDQSPTTSLKMVRIF
;
A
#
# COMPACT_ATOMS: atom_id res chain seq x y z
N MET A 1 34.03 28.39 -20.68
CA MET A 1 34.74 27.11 -20.43
C MET A 1 33.69 26.01 -20.51
N PHE A 2 33.37 25.61 -21.73
CA PHE A 2 32.57 24.41 -22.02
C PHE A 2 33.49 23.20 -21.81
N SER A 3 33.05 22.23 -21.01
CA SER A 3 33.30 20.78 -21.20
C SER A 3 32.96 20.07 -19.91
N LEU A 4 31.89 19.27 -19.95
CA LEU A 4 31.83 17.90 -19.45
C LEU A 4 30.43 17.39 -19.79
N MET A 5 30.23 17.18 -21.09
CA MET A 5 29.22 16.26 -21.61
C MET A 5 29.60 14.84 -21.18
N ASP A 6 28.58 14.12 -20.73
CA ASP A 6 28.28 12.74 -21.13
C ASP A 6 29.44 11.76 -21.13
N ASN A 7 29.59 11.05 -20.01
CA ASN A 7 30.07 9.67 -20.01
C ASN A 7 29.20 8.86 -19.06
N TRP A 8 28.00 8.54 -19.55
CA TRP A 8 27.12 7.54 -18.94
C TRP A 8 27.50 6.18 -19.55
N PRO A 9 27.71 5.11 -18.76
CA PRO A 9 27.73 3.77 -19.31
C PRO A 9 26.29 3.45 -19.73
N VAL A 10 26.00 3.72 -21.00
CA VAL A 10 24.88 3.10 -21.69
C VAL A 10 25.14 1.61 -21.59
N MET A 11 24.32 0.87 -20.84
CA MET A 11 24.25 -0.58 -21.01
C MET A 11 24.04 -0.79 -22.51
N ASP A 12 24.96 -1.49 -23.16
CA ASP A 12 24.86 -1.73 -24.60
C ASP A 12 23.50 -2.36 -24.88
N ALA A 13 22.74 -1.78 -25.82
CA ALA A 13 21.40 -2.26 -26.14
C ALA A 13 21.42 -3.74 -26.57
N MET A 14 22.55 -4.24 -27.07
CA MET A 14 22.81 -5.66 -27.36
C MET A 14 22.89 -6.52 -26.09
N GLU A 15 23.49 -6.03 -25.00
CA GLU A 15 23.61 -6.76 -23.73
C GLU A 15 22.25 -6.83 -23.01
N ALA A 16 21.40 -5.81 -23.16
CA ALA A 16 20.03 -5.82 -22.64
C ALA A 16 19.09 -6.76 -23.43
N LEU A 17 19.31 -6.93 -24.73
CA LEU A 17 18.54 -7.85 -25.58
C LEU A 17 18.87 -9.32 -25.27
N ASP A 18 20.14 -9.65 -25.05
CA ASP A 18 20.61 -11.01 -24.72
C ASP A 18 20.11 -11.48 -23.34
N VAL A 19 19.97 -10.56 -22.37
CA VAL A 19 19.43 -10.85 -21.04
C VAL A 19 17.92 -11.13 -21.05
N MET A 20 17.18 -10.57 -22.01
CA MET A 20 15.73 -10.82 -22.11
C MET A 20 15.37 -12.13 -22.81
N GLU A 21 16.25 -12.68 -23.66
CA GLU A 21 16.06 -14.01 -24.29
C GLU A 21 16.12 -15.17 -23.27
N ALA A 22 16.77 -14.97 -22.13
CA ALA A 22 16.89 -15.99 -21.07
C ALA A 22 15.66 -16.08 -20.14
N ILE A 23 14.67 -15.20 -20.31
CA ILE A 23 13.47 -15.16 -19.45
C ILE A 23 12.41 -16.11 -20.01
N GLU A 24 11.94 -17.04 -19.19
CA GLU A 24 10.91 -17.99 -19.59
C GLU A 24 9.50 -17.37 -19.46
N LEU A 25 8.60 -17.65 -20.40
CA LEU A 25 7.17 -17.35 -20.22
C LEU A 25 6.52 -18.51 -19.47
N VAL A 26 6.02 -18.22 -18.28
CA VAL A 26 5.37 -19.19 -17.40
C VAL A 26 3.87 -19.16 -17.65
N GLU A 27 3.28 -20.32 -17.92
CA GLU A 27 1.83 -20.43 -18.09
C GLU A 27 1.13 -20.49 -16.73
N ARG A 28 -0.08 -19.93 -16.64
CA ARG A 28 -0.88 -19.92 -15.40
C ARG A 28 -1.04 -21.29 -14.74
N ASP A 29 -1.14 -22.36 -15.54
CA ASP A 29 -1.32 -23.73 -15.05
C ASP A 29 -0.05 -24.24 -14.35
N GLN A 30 1.13 -23.83 -14.84
CA GLN A 30 2.43 -24.17 -14.24
C GLN A 30 2.58 -23.48 -12.88
N LEU A 31 2.26 -22.18 -12.80
CA LEU A 31 2.29 -21.44 -11.53
C LEU A 31 1.27 -22.00 -10.52
N ALA A 32 0.09 -22.38 -10.97
CA ALA A 32 -0.91 -23.01 -10.11
C ALA A 32 -0.38 -24.33 -9.50
N GLN A 33 0.30 -25.16 -10.30
CA GLN A 33 0.95 -26.38 -9.79
C GLN A 33 2.06 -26.09 -8.78
N VAL A 34 2.88 -25.06 -9.02
CA VAL A 34 3.92 -24.62 -8.06
C VAL A 34 3.31 -24.30 -6.70
N ILE A 35 2.20 -23.54 -6.68
CA ILE A 35 1.51 -23.14 -5.44
C ILE A 35 0.85 -24.33 -4.77
N VAL A 36 0.11 -25.15 -5.52
CA VAL A 36 -0.62 -26.31 -4.98
C VAL A 36 0.33 -27.35 -4.40
N ASN A 37 1.46 -27.59 -5.07
CA ASN A 37 2.46 -28.57 -4.64
C ASN A 37 3.41 -28.01 -3.56
N ARG A 38 3.29 -26.72 -3.20
CA ARG A 38 4.18 -26.02 -2.25
C ARG A 38 5.66 -26.22 -2.59
N VAL A 39 6.04 -25.85 -3.81
CA VAL A 39 7.45 -25.93 -4.22
C VAL A 39 8.21 -24.80 -3.52
N ASP A 40 8.85 -25.12 -2.39
CA ASP A 40 9.50 -24.14 -1.51
C ASP A 40 10.71 -23.41 -2.14
N ASN A 41 11.21 -23.90 -3.29
CA ASN A 41 12.35 -23.31 -4.01
C ASN A 41 11.92 -22.35 -5.15
N VAL A 42 10.68 -21.85 -5.12
CA VAL A 42 10.17 -20.87 -6.10
C VAL A 42 9.75 -19.59 -5.40
N LEU A 43 10.37 -18.48 -5.78
CA LEU A 43 10.01 -17.14 -5.33
C LEU A 43 9.03 -16.50 -6.32
N ILE A 44 7.82 -16.20 -5.84
CA ILE A 44 6.79 -15.53 -6.63
C ILE A 44 6.83 -14.04 -6.34
N ILE A 45 7.07 -13.21 -7.35
CA ILE A 45 7.22 -11.75 -7.21
C ILE A 45 6.04 -11.03 -7.88
N ASP A 46 5.29 -10.27 -7.08
CA ASP A 46 4.31 -9.31 -7.55
C ASP A 46 5.00 -7.98 -7.88
N SER A 47 5.03 -7.64 -9.17
CA SER A 47 5.62 -6.38 -9.67
C SER A 47 4.60 -5.24 -9.81
N ARG A 48 3.34 -5.44 -9.41
CA ARG A 48 2.29 -4.44 -9.47
C ARG A 48 2.43 -3.41 -8.35
N SER A 49 1.57 -2.40 -8.38
CA SER A 49 1.56 -1.40 -7.32
C SER A 49 1.24 -2.04 -5.97
N PHE A 50 1.73 -1.42 -4.90
CA PHE A 50 1.40 -1.83 -3.53
C PHE A 50 -0.11 -1.94 -3.30
N LEU A 51 -0.91 -1.06 -3.92
CA LEU A 51 -2.35 -1.09 -3.79
C LEU A 51 -2.98 -2.32 -4.45
N GLU A 52 -2.55 -2.66 -5.67
CA GLU A 52 -3.05 -3.83 -6.40
C GLU A 52 -2.73 -5.12 -5.62
N TYR A 53 -1.49 -5.26 -5.14
CA TYR A 53 -1.07 -6.39 -4.33
C TYR A 53 -1.89 -6.53 -3.03
N ASN A 54 -2.09 -5.44 -2.28
CA ASN A 54 -2.84 -5.53 -1.01
C ASN A 54 -4.34 -5.69 -1.19
N THR A 55 -4.89 -5.30 -2.35
CA THR A 55 -6.29 -5.59 -2.69
C THR A 55 -6.47 -7.10 -2.85
N SER A 56 -5.62 -7.70 -3.68
CA SER A 56 -5.63 -9.13 -3.97
C SER A 56 -4.35 -9.52 -4.68
N HIS A 57 -3.72 -10.63 -4.31
CA HIS A 57 -2.50 -11.12 -4.95
C HIS A 57 -2.51 -12.64 -5.06
N ILE A 58 -1.64 -13.19 -5.92
CA ILE A 58 -1.43 -14.64 -6.02
C ILE A 58 -0.84 -15.14 -4.68
N SER A 59 -1.34 -16.25 -4.15
CA SER A 59 -0.88 -16.82 -2.88
C SER A 59 0.64 -16.97 -2.82
N TYR A 60 1.21 -16.67 -1.65
CA TYR A 60 2.66 -16.72 -1.38
C TYR A 60 3.53 -15.73 -2.18
N ALA A 61 2.94 -14.84 -2.99
CA ALA A 61 3.70 -13.81 -3.68
C ALA A 61 4.26 -12.76 -2.73
N VAL A 62 5.43 -12.22 -3.07
CA VAL A 62 6.04 -11.07 -2.39
C VAL A 62 5.98 -9.86 -3.31
N ASN A 63 5.54 -8.71 -2.78
CA ASN A 63 5.53 -7.46 -3.53
C ASN A 63 6.84 -6.70 -3.41
N VAL A 64 7.42 -6.35 -4.55
CA VAL A 64 8.67 -5.55 -4.62
C VAL A 64 8.40 -4.05 -4.82
N ASN A 65 7.15 -3.63 -4.67
CA ASN A 65 6.69 -2.23 -4.69
C ASN A 65 7.18 -1.42 -5.91
N CYS A 66 6.50 -1.58 -7.04
CA CYS A 66 6.77 -0.85 -8.28
C CYS A 66 6.54 0.67 -8.13
N SER A 67 7.55 1.37 -7.63
CA SER A 67 7.57 2.82 -7.49
C SER A 67 8.63 3.45 -8.40
N LYS A 68 8.38 4.71 -8.83
CA LYS A 68 9.34 5.47 -9.64
C LYS A 68 10.72 5.60 -8.97
N ILE A 69 10.76 5.67 -7.64
CA ILE A 69 12.01 5.78 -6.89
C ILE A 69 12.78 4.46 -6.86
N VAL A 70 12.11 3.33 -6.65
CA VAL A 70 12.73 1.99 -6.70
C VAL A 70 13.24 1.71 -8.11
N LYS A 71 12.42 1.95 -9.14
CA LYS A 71 12.83 1.87 -10.54
C LYS A 71 14.11 2.67 -10.80
N ARG A 72 14.11 3.96 -10.46
CA ARG A 72 15.28 4.85 -10.68
C ARG A 72 16.52 4.37 -9.96
N ARG A 73 16.39 3.87 -8.72
CA ARG A 73 17.53 3.37 -7.95
C ARG A 73 18.07 2.05 -8.51
N LEU A 74 17.21 1.13 -8.94
CA LEU A 74 17.59 -0.12 -9.60
C LEU A 74 18.33 0.16 -10.93
N GLN A 75 17.79 1.07 -11.74
CA GLN A 75 18.44 1.48 -13.00
C GLN A 75 19.83 2.08 -12.76
N GLN A 76 19.97 2.89 -11.70
CA GLN A 76 21.22 3.53 -11.33
C GLN A 76 22.17 2.64 -10.52
N ASN A 77 21.85 1.34 -10.32
CA ASN A 77 22.59 0.42 -9.46
C ASN A 77 22.81 0.95 -8.03
N LYS A 78 21.91 1.81 -7.53
CA LYS A 78 21.95 2.38 -6.17
C LYS A 78 21.22 1.51 -5.15
N ILE A 79 20.56 0.47 -5.61
CA ILE A 79 20.00 -0.62 -4.81
C ILE A 79 20.12 -1.90 -5.65
N THR A 80 20.53 -2.99 -5.02
CA THR A 80 20.60 -4.31 -5.67
C THR A 80 19.28 -5.05 -5.53
N VAL A 81 19.07 -6.10 -6.33
CA VAL A 81 17.87 -6.94 -6.21
C VAL A 81 17.88 -7.70 -4.88
N ASN A 82 19.04 -8.13 -4.40
CA ASN A 82 19.16 -8.77 -3.08
C ASN A 82 18.74 -7.81 -1.96
N GLU A 83 19.19 -6.56 -1.99
CA GLU A 83 18.75 -5.54 -1.01
C GLU A 83 17.23 -5.28 -1.11
N LEU A 84 16.70 -5.18 -2.32
CA LEU A 84 15.26 -4.99 -2.55
C LEU A 84 14.44 -6.17 -1.99
N LEU A 85 14.90 -7.39 -2.22
CA LEU A 85 14.25 -8.61 -1.77
C LEU A 85 14.42 -8.85 -0.28
N VAL A 86 15.57 -8.55 0.34
CA VAL A 86 15.75 -8.63 1.81
C VAL A 86 14.78 -7.71 2.55
N HIS A 87 14.46 -6.54 1.98
CA HIS A 87 13.45 -5.67 2.56
C HIS A 87 12.00 -6.17 2.37
N SER A 88 11.76 -7.02 1.37
CA SER A 88 10.43 -7.48 0.98
C SER A 88 10.11 -8.89 1.51
N CYS A 89 11.13 -9.73 1.64
CA CYS A 89 11.09 -11.12 2.04
C CYS A 89 11.73 -11.27 3.43
N GLN A 90 11.01 -11.90 4.36
CA GLN A 90 11.52 -12.20 5.70
C GLN A 90 12.34 -13.52 5.74
N CYS A 91 12.90 -13.95 4.62
CA CYS A 91 13.63 -15.23 4.47
C CYS A 91 14.98 -15.07 3.75
N GLN A 92 15.86 -16.04 3.93
CA GLN A 92 17.14 -16.10 3.20
C GLN A 92 16.88 -16.50 1.75
N ILE A 93 17.21 -15.62 0.82
CA ILE A 93 17.11 -15.86 -0.62
C ILE A 93 18.50 -16.13 -1.15
N ASP A 94 18.65 -17.21 -1.90
CA ASP A 94 19.87 -17.55 -2.61
C ASP A 94 19.63 -17.70 -4.11
N SER A 95 20.71 -17.78 -4.89
CA SER A 95 20.65 -17.90 -6.35
C SER A 95 20.16 -19.26 -6.87
N SER A 96 19.84 -20.21 -5.98
CA SER A 96 19.28 -21.53 -6.33
C SER A 96 17.75 -21.54 -6.47
N HIS A 97 17.09 -20.46 -6.00
CA HIS A 97 15.66 -20.27 -6.18
C HIS A 97 15.31 -19.97 -7.64
N ALA A 98 14.23 -20.56 -8.14
CA ALA A 98 13.60 -20.09 -9.37
C ALA A 98 12.72 -18.88 -9.04
N VAL A 99 12.68 -17.89 -9.93
CA VAL A 99 11.90 -16.66 -9.73
C VAL A 99 10.82 -16.55 -10.78
N ILE A 100 9.58 -16.33 -10.36
CA ILE A 100 8.44 -16.05 -11.25
C ILE A 100 7.93 -14.66 -10.93
N VAL A 101 8.02 -13.75 -11.90
CA VAL A 101 7.50 -12.38 -11.79
C VAL A 101 6.16 -12.30 -12.51
N TYR A 102 5.21 -11.56 -11.94
CA TYR A 102 3.99 -11.20 -12.65
C TYR A 102 3.67 -9.72 -12.49
N ASP A 103 3.03 -9.16 -13.51
CA ASP A 103 2.46 -7.81 -13.48
C ASP A 103 0.94 -7.88 -13.61
N GLN A 104 0.28 -6.82 -14.05
CA GLN A 104 -1.18 -6.82 -14.11
C GLN A 104 -1.73 -7.71 -15.24
N GLN A 105 -1.11 -7.71 -16.44
CA GLN A 105 -1.71 -8.35 -17.63
C GLN A 105 -0.75 -8.63 -18.80
N SER A 106 0.57 -8.56 -18.61
CA SER A 106 1.49 -8.76 -19.73
C SER A 106 1.46 -10.19 -20.22
N THR A 107 1.25 -10.36 -21.53
CA THR A 107 1.16 -11.66 -22.18
C THR A 107 2.48 -12.12 -22.77
N ASP A 108 3.45 -11.23 -22.97
CA ASP A 108 4.72 -11.54 -23.63
C ASP A 108 5.81 -10.54 -23.20
N LEU A 109 7.08 -10.86 -23.46
CA LEU A 109 8.21 -9.95 -23.23
C LEU A 109 8.27 -8.84 -24.29
N SER A 110 7.85 -9.13 -25.53
CA SER A 110 7.90 -8.20 -26.66
C SER A 110 7.01 -6.96 -26.50
N ILE A 111 5.97 -7.04 -25.66
CA ILE A 111 5.07 -5.92 -25.39
C ILE A 111 5.58 -5.00 -24.26
N LEU A 112 6.61 -5.42 -23.53
CA LEU A 112 7.18 -4.64 -22.44
C LEU A 112 8.11 -3.57 -22.99
N SER A 113 7.86 -2.31 -22.63
CA SER A 113 8.84 -1.24 -22.88
C SER A 113 10.13 -1.53 -22.12
N THR A 114 11.28 -1.31 -22.75
CA THR A 114 12.60 -1.51 -22.13
C THR A 114 12.84 -0.62 -20.90
N ASP A 115 12.13 0.52 -20.80
CA ASP A 115 12.16 1.40 -19.64
C ASP A 115 11.01 1.11 -18.66
N CYS A 116 10.15 0.12 -18.86
CA CYS A 116 9.14 -0.21 -17.85
C CYS A 116 9.79 -0.91 -16.65
N PHE A 117 9.16 -0.81 -15.47
CA PHE A 117 9.71 -1.38 -14.23
C PHE A 117 9.93 -2.89 -14.35
N VAL A 118 9.00 -3.61 -14.97
CA VAL A 118 9.05 -5.08 -15.13
C VAL A 118 10.28 -5.48 -15.95
N SER A 119 10.56 -4.82 -17.07
CA SER A 119 11.77 -5.08 -17.88
C SER A 119 13.05 -4.88 -17.11
N ILE A 120 13.15 -3.79 -16.34
CA ILE A 120 14.32 -3.49 -15.52
C ILE A 120 14.47 -4.52 -14.40
N LEU A 121 13.38 -4.87 -13.74
CA LEU A 121 13.36 -5.85 -12.66
C LEU A 121 13.80 -7.23 -13.17
N LEU A 122 13.23 -7.69 -14.28
CA LEU A 122 13.59 -8.94 -14.93
C LEU A 122 15.06 -8.97 -15.32
N SER A 123 15.56 -7.92 -15.98
CA SER A 123 16.98 -7.80 -16.35
C SER A 123 17.91 -7.91 -15.13
N LYS A 124 17.56 -7.25 -14.02
CA LYS A 124 18.36 -7.33 -12.79
C LYS A 124 18.25 -8.69 -12.09
N LEU A 125 17.07 -9.32 -12.10
CA LEU A 125 16.88 -10.67 -11.56
C LEU A 125 17.69 -11.70 -12.34
N SER A 126 17.70 -11.64 -13.68
CA SER A 126 18.45 -12.57 -14.53
C SER A 126 19.96 -12.49 -14.32
N SER A 127 20.47 -11.37 -13.79
CA SER A 127 21.89 -11.26 -13.41
C SER A 127 22.26 -11.98 -12.11
N VAL A 128 21.26 -12.39 -11.31
CA VAL A 128 21.44 -12.98 -9.97
C VAL A 128 20.92 -14.41 -9.88
N PHE A 129 19.80 -14.71 -10.53
CA PHE A 129 19.11 -16.00 -10.48
C PHE A 129 19.26 -16.77 -11.78
N LYS A 130 19.40 -18.09 -11.69
CA LYS A 130 19.57 -18.96 -12.86
C LYS A 130 18.29 -19.18 -13.65
N SER A 131 17.13 -19.05 -13.00
CA SER A 131 15.82 -19.27 -13.60
C SER A 131 14.93 -18.09 -13.22
N VAL A 132 14.53 -17.32 -14.23
CA VAL A 132 13.63 -16.18 -14.10
C VAL A 132 12.57 -16.30 -15.17
N GLY A 133 11.31 -16.22 -14.75
CA GLY A 133 10.17 -16.28 -15.65
C GLY A 133 9.19 -15.12 -15.46
N LEU A 134 8.47 -14.79 -16.51
CA LEU A 134 7.33 -13.86 -16.50
C LEU A 134 6.03 -14.66 -16.66
N LEU A 135 5.07 -14.44 -15.78
CA LEU A 135 3.74 -15.06 -15.88
C LEU A 135 2.97 -14.48 -17.07
N ARG A 136 2.69 -15.33 -18.07
CA ARG A 136 1.85 -14.97 -19.22
C ARG A 136 0.45 -14.58 -18.75
N GLY A 137 -0.03 -13.42 -19.20
CA GLY A 137 -1.36 -12.90 -18.89
C GLY A 137 -1.45 -12.20 -17.52
N GLY A 138 -0.34 -12.16 -16.77
CA GLY A 138 -0.23 -11.47 -15.49
C GLY A 138 -1.26 -11.91 -14.45
N PHE A 139 -1.54 -11.02 -13.50
CA PHE A 139 -2.47 -11.26 -12.42
C PHE A 139 -3.91 -11.51 -12.88
N LEU A 140 -4.39 -10.75 -13.87
CA LEU A 140 -5.80 -10.82 -14.30
C LEU A 140 -6.14 -12.18 -14.92
N ASP A 141 -5.27 -12.72 -15.76
CA ASP A 141 -5.50 -14.03 -16.36
C ASP A 141 -5.44 -15.15 -15.32
N PHE A 142 -4.47 -15.08 -14.39
CA PHE A 142 -4.35 -16.04 -13.31
C PHE A 142 -5.55 -16.00 -12.35
N GLN A 143 -6.01 -14.80 -11.94
CA GLN A 143 -7.17 -14.62 -11.07
C GLN A 143 -8.45 -15.20 -11.68
N SER A 144 -8.64 -15.01 -12.99
CA SER A 144 -9.81 -15.53 -13.70
C SER A 144 -9.85 -17.07 -13.70
N ALA A 145 -8.69 -17.71 -13.90
CA ALA A 145 -8.59 -19.16 -13.97
C ALA A 145 -8.54 -19.84 -12.58
N TYR A 146 -7.87 -19.22 -11.60
CA TYR A 146 -7.57 -19.80 -10.29
C TYR A 146 -7.97 -18.90 -9.11
N PRO A 147 -9.26 -18.53 -8.96
CA PRO A 147 -9.71 -17.62 -7.91
C PRO A 147 -9.43 -18.12 -6.48
N SER A 148 -9.33 -19.44 -6.28
CA SER A 148 -9.00 -20.05 -4.98
C SER A 148 -7.53 -19.90 -4.57
N LEU A 149 -6.64 -19.57 -5.52
CA LEU A 149 -5.21 -19.33 -5.28
C LEU A 149 -4.89 -17.83 -5.19
N ILE A 150 -5.94 -17.00 -4.99
CA ILE A 150 -5.82 -15.57 -4.76
C ILE A 150 -6.02 -15.29 -3.27
N GLU A 151 -5.06 -14.59 -2.68
CA GLU A 151 -5.18 -14.07 -1.33
C GLU A 151 -5.85 -12.70 -1.34
N ASN A 152 -7.07 -12.67 -0.80
CA ASN A 152 -7.82 -11.45 -0.53
C ASN A 152 -7.68 -11.11 0.96
N LYS A 153 -6.90 -10.07 1.28
CA LYS A 153 -6.79 -9.58 2.66
C LYS A 153 -8.14 -9.13 3.24
N ALA A 154 -9.09 -8.71 2.40
CA ALA A 154 -10.45 -8.36 2.82
C ALA A 154 -11.31 -9.56 3.27
N ALA A 155 -10.99 -10.79 2.85
CA ALA A 155 -11.84 -11.97 3.08
C ALA A 155 -11.46 -12.79 4.34
N LYS A 156 -10.27 -12.57 4.92
CA LYS A 156 -9.76 -13.34 6.07
C LYS A 156 -10.02 -12.69 7.45
N GLY A 157 -10.85 -11.64 7.55
CA GLY A 157 -11.24 -11.04 8.85
C GLY A 157 -10.08 -10.46 9.68
N VAL A 158 -8.86 -10.45 9.14
CA VAL A 158 -7.68 -9.82 9.70
C VAL A 158 -7.42 -8.58 8.85
N ASN A 159 -7.81 -7.42 9.36
CA ASN A 159 -7.56 -6.13 8.72
C ASN A 159 -6.07 -5.76 8.90
N THR A 160 -5.16 -6.50 8.28
CA THR A 160 -3.73 -6.18 8.25
C THR A 160 -3.35 -5.48 6.95
N LEU A 161 -3.00 -4.20 7.13
CA LEU A 161 -2.07 -3.40 6.33
C LEU A 161 -2.62 -2.87 5.00
N THR A 162 -3.05 -1.61 5.04
CA THR A 162 -3.10 -0.75 3.87
C THR A 162 -2.24 0.48 4.11
N SER A 163 -0.98 0.41 3.68
CA SER A 163 -0.19 1.59 3.32
C SER A 163 -0.82 2.20 2.06
N LEU A 164 -1.81 3.07 2.24
CA LEU A 164 -2.58 3.68 1.16
C LEU A 164 -1.77 4.78 0.45
N SER A 165 -0.94 4.41 -0.53
CA SER A 165 -0.80 5.22 -1.74
C SER A 165 -1.96 4.87 -2.68
N GLN A 166 -3.10 5.53 -2.47
CA GLN A 166 -4.20 5.51 -3.43
C GLN A 166 -3.76 6.12 -4.77
N PRO A 167 -4.28 5.66 -5.92
CA PRO A 167 -4.21 6.42 -7.17
C PRO A 167 -4.91 7.76 -6.96
N CYS A 168 -4.22 8.82 -7.38
CA CYS A 168 -4.70 10.19 -7.31
C CYS A 168 -5.92 10.38 -8.23
N MET A 169 -7.11 10.05 -7.75
CA MET A 169 -8.23 10.94 -8.04
C MET A 169 -7.90 12.26 -7.32
N PRO A 170 -8.02 13.44 -7.95
CA PRO A 170 -7.90 14.69 -7.24
C PRO A 170 -9.09 14.80 -6.30
N ILE A 171 -8.99 14.18 -5.12
CA ILE A 171 -9.81 14.53 -3.97
C ILE A 171 -9.22 15.86 -3.51
N SER A 172 -9.69 16.95 -4.11
CA SER A 172 -9.59 18.24 -3.46
C SER A 172 -10.37 18.09 -2.15
N ASN A 173 -9.65 17.96 -1.04
CA ASN A 173 -10.26 18.16 0.26
C ASN A 173 -10.70 19.61 0.29
N HIS A 174 -11.99 19.84 0.10
CA HIS A 174 -12.59 21.17 0.24
C HIS A 174 -12.65 21.48 1.73
N GLY A 175 -11.68 22.23 2.23
CA GLY A 175 -11.66 22.68 3.62
C GLY A 175 -10.99 21.73 4.62
N PRO A 176 -11.07 22.08 5.91
CA PRO A 176 -10.53 21.28 7.00
C PRO A 176 -11.38 20.01 7.22
N THR A 177 -10.73 18.92 7.58
CA THR A 177 -11.37 17.62 7.80
C THR A 177 -11.59 17.37 9.29
N ARG A 178 -12.82 17.07 9.70
CA ARG A 178 -13.12 16.72 11.10
C ARG A 178 -12.54 15.36 11.48
N ILE A 179 -11.59 15.31 12.40
CA ILE A 179 -10.95 14.07 12.88
C ILE A 179 -11.61 13.56 14.15
N LEU A 180 -11.86 14.43 15.13
CA LEU A 180 -12.62 14.14 16.36
C LEU A 180 -13.73 15.18 16.53
N PRO A 181 -14.69 15.01 17.46
CA PRO A 181 -15.76 15.97 17.64
C PRO A 181 -15.30 17.43 17.79
N PHE A 182 -14.15 17.65 18.42
CA PHE A 182 -13.55 18.95 18.70
C PHE A 182 -12.27 19.24 17.90
N LEU A 183 -11.82 18.34 17.01
CA LEU A 183 -10.53 18.44 16.33
C LEU A 183 -10.67 18.31 14.82
N TYR A 184 -10.22 19.33 14.10
CA TYR A 184 -10.10 19.37 12.65
C TYR A 184 -8.64 19.30 12.21
N LEU A 185 -8.38 18.69 11.05
CA LEU A 185 -7.09 18.63 10.38
C LEU A 185 -7.15 19.40 9.06
N GLY A 186 -6.25 20.36 8.85
CA GLY A 186 -6.25 21.18 7.63
C GLY A 186 -4.87 21.63 7.15
N SER A 187 -4.92 22.46 6.13
CA SER A 187 -3.83 23.20 5.50
C SER A 187 -3.78 24.65 6.00
N GLN A 188 -2.78 25.41 5.55
CA GLN A 188 -2.71 26.84 5.83
C GLN A 188 -3.89 27.59 5.22
N GLN A 189 -4.34 27.18 4.03
CA GLN A 189 -5.49 27.83 3.38
C GLN A 189 -6.74 27.71 4.23
N ASP A 190 -6.95 26.54 4.84
CA ASP A 190 -8.08 26.29 5.74
C ASP A 190 -7.99 27.16 7.01
N ALA A 191 -6.79 27.26 7.61
CA ALA A 191 -6.56 28.05 8.82
C ALA A 191 -6.71 29.57 8.59
N LEU A 192 -6.44 30.06 7.36
CA LEU A 192 -6.61 31.47 7.01
C LEU A 192 -8.04 31.83 6.62
N ASN A 193 -8.92 30.84 6.41
CA ASN A 193 -10.30 31.10 6.00
C ASN A 193 -11.20 31.32 7.22
N LYS A 194 -11.41 32.59 7.59
CA LYS A 194 -12.22 33.00 8.74
C LYS A 194 -13.66 32.46 8.69
N ASP A 195 -14.28 32.44 7.51
CA ASP A 195 -15.66 31.96 7.37
C ASP A 195 -15.73 30.44 7.62
N THR A 196 -14.79 29.67 7.04
CA THR A 196 -14.71 28.23 7.28
C THR A 196 -14.46 27.89 8.75
N LEU A 197 -13.59 28.64 9.44
CA LEU A 197 -13.39 28.42 10.88
C LEU A 197 -14.66 28.71 11.68
N ARG A 198 -15.37 29.81 11.36
CA ARG A 198 -16.64 30.15 12.02
C ARG A 198 -17.71 29.08 11.79
N ASP A 199 -17.86 28.61 10.56
CA ASP A 199 -18.88 27.63 10.18
C ASP A 199 -18.68 26.28 10.87
N HIS A 200 -17.43 25.93 11.19
CA HIS A 200 -17.07 24.73 11.96
C HIS A 200 -16.88 24.98 13.46
N ASN A 201 -17.17 26.19 13.94
CA ASN A 201 -16.96 26.63 15.33
C ASN A 201 -15.51 26.44 15.83
N ILE A 202 -14.53 26.55 14.93
CA ILE A 202 -13.11 26.44 15.26
C ILE A 202 -12.64 27.76 15.86
N GLN A 203 -12.15 27.69 17.09
CA GLN A 203 -11.71 28.85 17.88
C GLN A 203 -10.24 28.76 18.29
N TYR A 204 -9.62 27.59 18.14
CA TYR A 204 -8.26 27.28 18.55
C TYR A 204 -7.43 26.77 17.37
N GLU A 205 -6.15 27.14 17.32
CA GLU A 205 -5.25 26.78 16.23
C GLU A 205 -3.94 26.20 16.77
N LEU A 206 -3.64 24.98 16.32
CA LEU A 206 -2.35 24.32 16.48
C LEU A 206 -1.60 24.32 15.15
N ASN A 207 -0.65 25.24 15.01
CA ASN A 207 0.14 25.44 13.80
C ASN A 207 1.45 24.65 13.88
N VAL A 208 1.57 23.60 13.07
CA VAL A 208 2.74 22.70 13.02
C VAL A 208 3.61 23.08 11.83
N SER A 209 4.16 24.29 11.85
CA SER A 209 5.05 24.81 10.83
C SER A 209 5.96 25.93 11.32
N THR A 210 7.07 26.11 10.64
CA THR A 210 7.98 27.25 10.80
C THR A 210 7.47 28.50 10.08
N SER A 211 6.75 28.35 8.96
CA SER A 211 6.49 29.45 8.01
C SER A 211 5.04 29.91 7.90
N CYS A 212 4.04 29.08 8.21
CA CYS A 212 2.64 29.49 8.05
C CYS A 212 2.32 30.61 9.05
N PRO A 213 1.74 31.75 8.65
CA PRO A 213 1.44 32.86 9.58
C PRO A 213 0.33 32.48 10.58
N LYS A 214 0.30 33.15 11.73
CA LYS A 214 -0.85 33.12 12.64
C LYS A 214 -1.93 34.07 12.09
N PRO A 215 -3.19 33.65 11.93
CA PRO A 215 -4.27 34.55 11.55
C PRO A 215 -4.57 35.59 12.64
N GLU A 216 -4.87 36.82 12.24
CA GLU A 216 -5.16 37.92 13.18
C GLU A 216 -6.43 37.69 14.01
N PHE A 217 -7.39 36.94 13.48
CA PHE A 217 -8.66 36.66 14.13
C PHE A 217 -8.59 35.54 15.18
N ILE A 218 -7.43 34.87 15.34
CA ILE A 218 -7.20 33.91 16.44
C ILE A 218 -6.42 34.60 17.56
N PRO A 219 -6.96 34.69 18.79
CA PRO A 219 -6.27 35.31 19.91
C PRO A 219 -5.07 34.45 20.33
N ASP A 220 -4.04 35.09 20.91
CA ASP A 220 -2.81 34.38 21.32
C ASP A 220 -3.06 33.29 22.35
N SER A 221 -4.06 33.47 23.22
CA SER A 221 -4.48 32.46 24.19
C SER A 221 -5.05 31.19 23.57
N HIS A 222 -5.49 31.25 22.31
CA HIS A 222 -6.06 30.13 21.56
C HIS A 222 -5.12 29.59 20.47
N PHE A 223 -3.87 30.09 20.43
CA PHE A 223 -2.90 29.73 19.41
C PHE A 223 -1.71 28.99 20.02
N LEU A 224 -1.28 27.90 19.38
CA LEU A 224 -0.02 27.25 19.68
C LEU A 224 0.75 26.98 18.38
N ARG A 225 2.03 27.38 18.35
CA ARG A 225 2.96 26.96 17.31
C ARG A 225 3.90 25.85 17.80
N ILE A 226 4.07 24.84 16.95
CA ILE A 226 5.15 23.87 16.98
C ILE A 226 5.98 24.10 15.70
N ALA A 227 7.14 24.74 15.86
CA ALA A 227 7.96 25.20 14.75
C ALA A 227 8.81 24.05 14.21
N VAL A 228 8.26 23.28 13.27
CA VAL A 228 8.91 22.10 12.69
C VAL A 228 8.84 22.10 11.15
N ASN A 229 9.95 21.72 10.51
CA ASN A 229 10.01 21.51 9.06
C ASN A 229 9.53 20.12 8.65
N ASP A 230 9.20 19.94 7.37
CA ASP A 230 8.74 18.65 6.85
C ASP A 230 9.89 17.93 6.14
N ASN A 231 10.75 17.30 6.91
CA ASN A 231 11.93 16.61 6.38
C ASN A 231 12.28 15.37 7.23
N TYR A 232 13.40 14.74 6.90
CA TYR A 232 13.85 13.50 7.53
C TYR A 232 14.63 13.67 8.85
N ASN A 233 14.96 14.90 9.27
CA ASN A 233 15.81 15.14 10.45
C ASN A 233 15.08 15.85 11.60
N GLU A 234 13.83 16.24 11.40
CA GLU A 234 12.99 16.88 12.42
C GLU A 234 12.36 15.87 13.37
N ASN A 235 12.18 16.25 14.63
CA ASN A 235 11.63 15.39 15.66
C ASN A 235 10.34 15.98 16.22
N LEU A 236 9.19 15.46 15.79
CA LEU A 236 7.86 15.82 16.29
C LEU A 236 7.51 15.12 17.60
N LEU A 237 8.10 13.94 17.86
CA LEU A 237 7.82 13.12 19.04
C LEU A 237 7.97 13.92 20.35
N GLU A 238 9.03 14.71 20.46
CA GLU A 238 9.32 15.53 21.64
C GLU A 238 8.31 16.67 21.88
N TYR A 239 7.55 17.05 20.84
CA TYR A 239 6.49 18.07 20.95
C TYR A 239 5.11 17.49 21.26
N PHE A 240 4.93 16.17 21.20
CA PHE A 240 3.64 15.53 21.47
C PHE A 240 3.05 15.91 22.83
N PRO A 241 3.78 15.87 23.96
CA PRO A 241 3.21 16.29 25.25
C PRO A 241 2.67 17.72 25.24
N LYS A 242 3.39 18.65 24.58
CA LYS A 242 2.97 20.05 24.46
C LYS A 242 1.72 20.20 23.58
N ALA A 243 1.70 19.52 22.43
CA ALA A 243 0.53 19.49 21.54
C ALA A 243 -0.71 18.94 22.25
N PHE A 244 -0.54 17.84 22.99
CA PHE A 244 -1.64 17.16 23.64
C PHE A 244 -2.20 17.96 24.81
N SER A 245 -1.34 18.60 25.61
CA SER A 245 -1.79 19.50 26.67
C SER A 245 -2.64 20.64 26.12
N PHE A 246 -2.29 21.20 24.96
CA PHE A 246 -3.11 22.21 24.29
C PHE A 246 -4.46 21.63 23.83
N LEU A 247 -4.45 20.49 23.13
CA LEU A 247 -5.68 19.87 22.61
C LEU A 247 -6.63 19.37 23.71
N ASP A 248 -6.09 18.83 24.81
CA ASP A 248 -6.87 18.38 25.97
C ASP A 248 -7.57 19.58 26.63
N LYS A 249 -6.89 20.73 26.79
CA LYS A 249 -7.53 21.96 27.30
C LYS A 249 -8.67 22.44 26.40
N VAL A 250 -8.49 22.39 25.08
CA VAL A 250 -9.57 22.74 24.13
C VAL A 250 -10.76 21.80 24.27
N ARG A 251 -10.51 20.49 24.37
CA ARG A 251 -11.56 19.49 24.58
C ARG A 251 -12.32 19.75 25.88
N GLU A 252 -11.59 19.97 26.98
CA GLU A 252 -12.14 20.15 28.32
C GLU A 252 -12.93 21.45 28.47
N SER A 253 -12.58 22.50 27.72
CA SER A 253 -13.37 23.73 27.65
C SER A 253 -14.60 23.64 26.73
N GLY A 254 -14.80 22.51 26.04
CA GLY A 254 -15.84 22.36 25.02
C GLY A 254 -15.58 23.15 23.73
N GLY A 255 -14.34 23.63 23.54
CA GLY A 255 -13.92 24.35 22.35
C GLY A 255 -13.67 23.43 21.15
N CYS A 256 -13.28 24.02 20.02
CA CYS A 256 -12.88 23.28 18.83
C CYS A 256 -11.58 23.83 18.24
N ALA A 257 -10.67 22.93 17.91
CA ALA A 257 -9.35 23.24 17.36
C ALA A 257 -9.19 22.77 15.91
N ILE A 258 -8.38 23.50 15.15
CA ILE A 258 -7.73 23.03 13.94
C ILE A 258 -6.25 22.75 14.21
N VAL A 259 -5.78 21.57 13.83
CA VAL A 259 -4.35 21.29 13.68
C VAL A 259 -4.00 21.38 12.20
N HIS A 260 -3.04 22.25 11.85
CA HIS A 260 -2.68 22.45 10.46
C HIS A 260 -1.16 22.63 10.27
N CYS A 261 -0.74 22.43 9.03
CA CYS A 261 0.60 22.80 8.58
C CYS A 261 0.44 23.52 7.23
N LEU A 262 1.45 23.50 6.36
CA LEU A 262 1.33 24.11 5.03
C LEU A 262 0.23 23.44 4.18
N ALA A 263 0.34 22.14 3.94
CA ALA A 263 -0.56 21.40 3.03
C ALA A 263 -1.59 20.51 3.75
N GLY A 264 -1.46 20.30 5.07
CA GLY A 264 -2.31 19.36 5.79
C GLY A 264 -2.10 17.90 5.37
N ILE A 265 -0.85 17.53 5.05
CA ILE A 265 -0.48 16.21 4.50
C ILE A 265 0.43 15.44 5.47
N SER A 266 1.52 16.07 5.94
CA SER A 266 2.56 15.39 6.72
C SER A 266 2.57 15.84 8.19
N ARG A 267 3.24 16.94 8.54
CA ARG A 267 3.40 17.43 9.93
C ARG A 267 2.13 17.44 10.80
N SER A 268 1.08 18.15 10.36
CA SER A 268 -0.17 18.24 11.13
C SER A 268 -0.93 16.92 11.16
N ALA A 269 -0.82 16.10 10.11
CA ALA A 269 -1.39 14.76 10.10
C ALA A 269 -0.69 13.87 11.13
N THR A 270 0.64 13.94 11.25
CA THR A 270 1.40 13.21 12.29
C THR A 270 0.90 13.55 13.69
N VAL A 271 0.69 14.84 14.00
CA VAL A 271 0.16 15.27 15.31
C VAL A 271 -1.29 14.81 15.52
N ALA A 272 -2.13 14.85 14.49
CA ALA A 272 -3.49 14.35 14.57
C ALA A 272 -3.52 12.83 14.82
N ILE A 273 -2.68 12.06 14.12
CA ILE A 273 -2.56 10.61 14.28
C ILE A 273 -2.08 10.29 15.70
N SER A 274 -1.01 10.92 16.17
CA SER A 274 -0.47 10.63 17.52
C SER A 274 -1.47 10.99 18.63
N TYR A 275 -2.24 12.06 18.46
CA TYR A 275 -3.31 12.39 19.40
C TYR A 275 -4.42 11.33 19.37
N VAL A 276 -4.81 10.82 18.20
CA VAL A 276 -5.79 9.72 18.06
C VAL A 276 -5.27 8.43 18.71
N MET A 277 -3.99 8.09 18.54
CA MET A 277 -3.38 6.92 19.19
C MET A 277 -3.60 6.96 20.71
N ARG A 278 -3.24 8.08 21.35
CA ARG A 278 -3.39 8.27 22.79
C ARG A 278 -4.85 8.37 23.22
N HIS A 279 -5.66 9.12 22.48
CA HIS A 279 -7.02 9.47 22.92
C HIS A 279 -8.03 8.32 22.72
N LEU A 280 -7.86 7.53 21.66
CA LEU A 280 -8.74 6.40 21.34
C LEU A 280 -8.10 5.04 21.62
N CYS A 281 -6.92 5.02 22.26
CA CYS A 281 -6.13 3.82 22.53
C CYS A 281 -5.93 2.95 21.27
N MET A 282 -5.51 3.61 20.18
CA MET A 282 -5.27 2.96 18.89
C MET A 282 -3.78 2.73 18.65
N SER A 283 -3.47 1.62 17.99
CA SER A 283 -2.14 1.37 17.41
C SER A 283 -1.77 2.49 16.43
N SER A 284 -0.48 2.62 16.13
CA SER A 284 0.00 3.59 15.13
C SER A 284 -0.64 3.35 13.76
N ASP A 285 -0.84 2.08 13.39
CA ASP A 285 -1.51 1.67 12.15
C ASP A 285 -3.02 1.95 12.17
N ASP A 286 -3.73 1.60 13.24
CA ASP A 286 -5.16 1.88 13.38
C ASP A 286 -5.46 3.38 13.37
N ALA A 287 -4.66 4.16 14.09
CA ALA A 287 -4.81 5.61 14.14
C ALA A 287 -4.50 6.26 12.79
N TYR A 288 -3.47 5.78 12.08
CA TYR A 288 -3.19 6.21 10.72
C TYR A 288 -4.37 5.94 9.80
N ARG A 289 -4.91 4.71 9.82
CA ARG A 289 -6.09 4.32 9.01
C ARG A 289 -7.33 5.14 9.35
N TYR A 290 -7.55 5.42 10.63
CA TYR A 290 -8.64 6.27 11.10
C TYR A 290 -8.57 7.67 10.47
N VAL A 291 -7.42 8.34 10.57
CA VAL A 291 -7.25 9.70 10.01
C VAL A 291 -7.26 9.65 8.47
N LYS A 292 -6.65 8.63 7.85
CA LYS A 292 -6.59 8.45 6.39
C LYS A 292 -7.97 8.25 5.78
N SER A 293 -8.85 7.50 6.46
CA SER A 293 -10.24 7.29 6.01
C SER A 293 -11.05 8.59 5.95
N LYS A 294 -10.69 9.58 6.77
CA LYS A 294 -11.32 10.90 6.82
C LYS A 294 -10.66 11.89 5.87
N ARG A 295 -9.32 11.86 5.79
CA ARG A 295 -8.51 12.73 4.94
C ARG A 295 -7.56 11.88 4.09
N ALA A 296 -8.03 11.48 2.91
CA ALA A 296 -7.30 10.57 2.02
C ALA A 296 -5.92 11.11 1.57
N THR A 297 -5.71 12.42 1.60
CA THR A 297 -4.45 13.06 1.17
C THR A 297 -3.34 13.01 2.21
N ILE A 298 -3.58 12.55 3.45
CA ILE A 298 -2.50 12.50 4.44
C ILE A 298 -1.40 11.55 3.97
N SER A 299 -0.17 11.99 4.16
CA SER A 299 1.04 11.25 3.85
C SER A 299 2.20 11.82 4.66
N PRO A 300 2.24 11.55 5.98
CA PRO A 300 3.44 11.77 6.79
C PRO A 300 4.69 11.24 6.09
N ASN A 301 5.79 11.98 6.18
CA ASN A 301 7.07 11.50 5.68
C ASN A 301 7.55 10.27 6.49
N PHE A 302 8.50 9.50 5.94
CA PHE A 302 8.98 8.27 6.57
C PHE A 302 9.59 8.45 7.96
N ASN A 303 10.25 9.58 8.21
CA ASN A 303 10.81 9.90 9.52
C ASN A 303 9.67 10.07 10.56
N PHE A 304 8.61 10.79 10.22
CA PHE A 304 7.45 10.94 11.09
C PHE A 304 6.67 9.64 11.28
N LEU A 305 6.58 8.78 10.25
CA LEU A 305 6.02 7.43 10.43
C LEU A 305 6.84 6.62 11.43
N GLY A 306 8.18 6.68 11.35
CA GLY A 306 9.07 6.06 12.33
C GLY A 306 8.85 6.58 13.76
N GLN A 307 8.62 7.88 13.92
CA GLN A 307 8.31 8.48 15.21
C GLN A 307 6.94 8.05 15.76
N LEU A 308 5.93 7.81 14.91
CA LEU A 308 4.65 7.25 15.35
C LEU A 308 4.81 5.82 15.89
N LEU A 309 5.63 4.99 15.24
CA LEU A 309 5.96 3.64 15.73
C LEU A 309 6.73 3.70 17.06
N GLU A 310 7.64 4.66 17.22
CA GLU A 310 8.32 4.87 18.50
C GLU A 310 7.37 5.35 19.59
N TYR A 311 6.41 6.22 19.25
CA TYR A 311 5.39 6.67 20.18
C TYR A 311 4.46 5.54 20.63
N GLU A 312 4.10 4.63 19.73
CA GLU A 312 3.33 3.43 20.08
C GLU A 312 4.04 2.58 21.14
N LYS A 313 5.36 2.37 21.03
CA LYS A 313 6.13 1.69 22.07
C LYS A 313 6.11 2.46 23.41
N GLN A 314 6.10 3.79 23.39
CA GLN A 314 5.93 4.59 24.60
C GLN A 314 4.56 4.36 25.23
N LEU A 315 3.48 4.42 24.44
CA LEU A 315 2.12 4.18 24.91
C LEU A 315 1.93 2.77 25.49
N ILE A 316 2.58 1.76 24.91
CA ILE A 316 2.62 0.40 25.45
C ILE A 316 3.32 0.37 26.82
N ARG A 317 4.50 1.00 26.95
CA ARG A 317 5.21 1.09 28.24
C ARG A 317 4.42 1.84 29.31
N GLU A 318 3.66 2.85 28.89
CA GLU A 318 2.77 3.64 29.74
C GLU A 318 1.43 2.93 30.04
N HIS A 319 1.22 1.70 29.53
CA HIS A 319 -0.01 0.91 29.68
C HIS A 319 -1.27 1.61 29.13
N VAL A 320 -1.10 2.54 28.19
CA VAL A 320 -2.21 3.15 27.43
C VAL A 320 -2.70 2.18 26.36
N LEU A 321 -1.79 1.42 25.77
CA LEU A 321 -2.07 0.32 24.84
C LEU A 321 -1.77 -1.03 25.51
N ASN A 322 -2.61 -2.03 25.24
CA ASN A 322 -2.36 -3.40 25.70
C ASN A 322 -1.29 -4.06 24.82
N ASN A 323 -0.38 -4.83 25.44
CA ASN A 323 0.53 -5.71 24.71
C ASN A 323 -0.27 -6.80 24.00
N PHE A 324 -0.52 -6.64 22.69
CA PHE A 324 -0.84 -7.76 21.81
C PHE A 324 0.47 -8.43 21.38
N SER A 325 1.23 -8.94 22.34
CA SER A 325 2.21 -9.97 22.06
C SER A 325 1.46 -11.28 21.84
N ASP A 326 1.68 -11.92 20.69
CA ASP A 326 1.17 -13.24 20.33
C ASP A 326 1.21 -14.23 21.51
N ASP A 327 0.07 -14.46 22.17
CA ASP A 327 -0.12 -15.63 23.03
C ASP A 327 -0.90 -16.68 22.25
N CYS A 328 -0.27 -17.22 21.21
CA CYS A 328 -0.68 -18.49 20.61
C CYS A 328 0.06 -19.65 21.31
N SER A 329 0.07 -19.66 22.64
CA SER A 329 0.62 -20.80 23.40
C SER A 329 0.20 -20.82 24.88
N ARG A 330 -1.11 -20.74 25.17
CA ARG A 330 -1.68 -21.20 26.46
C ARG A 330 -3.19 -21.41 26.36
N VAL A 331 -3.60 -22.51 25.71
CA VAL A 331 -4.89 -23.13 26.05
C VAL A 331 -4.70 -23.84 27.38
N SER A 332 -4.98 -23.13 28.48
CA SER A 332 -5.25 -23.73 29.78
C SER A 332 -6.61 -23.26 30.25
N HIS A 333 -7.52 -24.22 30.37
CA HIS A 333 -8.87 -24.04 30.88
C HIS A 333 -8.88 -23.43 32.29
N SER A 334 -9.43 -22.23 32.42
CA SER A 334 -10.14 -21.80 33.62
C SER A 334 -10.97 -20.55 33.31
N ALA A 335 -12.30 -20.70 33.33
CA ALA A 335 -13.22 -19.59 33.24
C ALA A 335 -13.10 -18.71 34.51
N PRO A 336 -13.13 -17.37 34.40
CA PRO A 336 -13.17 -16.52 35.58
C PRO A 336 -14.56 -16.61 36.23
N ILE A 337 -14.55 -16.99 37.50
CA ILE A 337 -15.68 -16.86 38.41
C ILE A 337 -15.85 -15.36 38.70
N CYS A 338 -16.99 -14.78 38.30
CA CYS A 338 -17.46 -13.52 38.87
C CYS A 338 -18.88 -13.70 39.42
N SER A 339 -19.04 -13.17 40.62
CA SER A 339 -20.08 -13.34 41.61
C SER A 339 -21.44 -12.72 41.24
N SER A 340 -22.50 -13.45 41.59
CA SER A 340 -23.81 -13.03 42.09
C SER A 340 -24.37 -11.64 41.68
N GLN A 341 -25.51 -11.63 40.97
CA GLN A 341 -26.86 -11.45 41.56
C GLN A 341 -27.94 -11.35 40.46
N ASN A 342 -29.02 -12.12 40.67
CA ASN A 342 -30.42 -11.90 40.26
C ASN A 342 -30.75 -11.42 38.85
N ASN A 343 -31.28 -12.32 38.01
CA ASN A 343 -32.56 -12.05 37.35
C ASN A 343 -33.33 -13.35 37.00
N PRO A 344 -34.63 -13.49 37.31
CA PRO A 344 -35.35 -14.74 37.21
C PRO A 344 -36.21 -14.77 35.95
N PHE A 345 -35.75 -15.38 34.86
CA PHE A 345 -36.61 -15.87 33.78
C PHE A 345 -35.82 -16.92 32.96
N ALA A 346 -35.79 -18.15 33.47
CA ALA A 346 -35.34 -19.32 32.73
C ALA A 346 -36.51 -20.29 32.63
N SER A 347 -37.16 -20.33 31.46
CA SER A 347 -37.92 -21.49 30.97
C SER A 347 -38.33 -21.20 29.53
N PHE A 348 -37.74 -21.93 28.56
CA PHE A 348 -38.48 -22.79 27.63
C PHE A 348 -37.54 -23.39 26.57
N ALA A 349 -37.59 -24.73 26.47
CA ALA A 349 -37.39 -25.62 25.31
C ALA A 349 -36.11 -25.48 24.46
N SER A 350 -35.19 -26.45 24.45
CA SER A 350 -35.27 -27.83 23.90
C SER A 350 -34.95 -27.95 22.40
N SER A 351 -33.86 -28.69 22.13
CA SER A 351 -33.64 -29.64 21.02
C SER A 351 -33.54 -29.15 19.56
N VAL A 352 -32.32 -29.18 18.99
CA VAL A 352 -32.09 -29.38 17.54
C VAL A 352 -30.95 -30.40 17.32
N PRO A 353 -31.10 -31.43 16.44
CA PRO A 353 -30.12 -32.51 16.25
C PRO A 353 -29.00 -32.20 15.23
N ARG A 354 -27.85 -32.88 15.37
CA ARG A 354 -26.71 -32.86 14.43
C ARG A 354 -27.05 -33.46 13.06
N PRO A 355 -26.53 -32.93 11.93
CA PRO A 355 -26.67 -33.55 10.63
C PRO A 355 -25.70 -34.71 10.39
N ARG A 356 -26.21 -35.74 9.71
CA ARG A 356 -25.55 -36.99 9.29
C ARG A 356 -24.64 -36.79 8.08
N LYS A 357 -23.57 -37.59 7.99
CA LYS A 357 -22.66 -37.73 6.84
C LYS A 357 -23.41 -38.25 5.61
N LEU A 358 -23.30 -37.57 4.47
CA LEU A 358 -23.69 -38.09 3.15
C LEU A 358 -22.47 -38.68 2.43
N ASN A 359 -22.61 -39.90 1.92
CA ASN A 359 -21.70 -40.54 0.98
C ASN A 359 -22.18 -40.30 -0.46
N PHE A 360 -21.27 -40.01 -1.38
CA PHE A 360 -21.55 -39.88 -2.82
C PHE A 360 -20.95 -41.06 -3.61
N PRO A 361 -21.65 -41.59 -4.63
CA PRO A 361 -21.14 -42.66 -5.50
C PRO A 361 -20.20 -42.12 -6.60
N LYS A 362 -19.17 -42.92 -6.91
CA LYS A 362 -18.21 -42.68 -8.00
C LYS A 362 -18.92 -42.72 -9.36
N ARG A 363 -18.65 -41.74 -10.23
CA ARG A 363 -19.00 -41.78 -11.67
C ARG A 363 -17.75 -41.69 -12.53
N SER A 364 -17.71 -42.58 -13.52
CA SER A 364 -16.69 -42.77 -14.54
C SER A 364 -16.64 -41.63 -15.55
N ALA A 365 -15.43 -41.35 -16.05
CA ALA A 365 -15.15 -40.35 -17.09
C ALA A 365 -15.57 -40.85 -18.49
N PRO A 366 -16.07 -39.97 -19.39
CA PRO A 366 -16.19 -40.27 -20.81
C PRO A 366 -14.91 -39.92 -21.58
N ARG A 367 -14.62 -40.75 -22.60
CA ARG A 367 -13.53 -40.58 -23.58
C ARG A 367 -13.84 -39.43 -24.56
N LEU A 368 -12.81 -38.73 -24.99
CA LEU A 368 -12.82 -37.76 -26.09
C LEU A 368 -12.23 -38.42 -27.34
N ASP A 369 -12.96 -38.36 -28.46
CA ASP A 369 -12.44 -38.68 -29.80
C ASP A 369 -11.86 -37.40 -30.45
N PRO A 370 -10.83 -37.51 -31.32
CA PRO A 370 -10.12 -36.35 -31.86
C PRO A 370 -10.80 -35.78 -33.12
N PHE A 371 -10.98 -34.45 -33.14
CA PHE A 371 -11.42 -33.70 -34.31
C PHE A 371 -10.25 -33.36 -35.24
N THR A 372 -10.43 -33.63 -36.53
CA THR A 372 -9.57 -33.24 -37.64
C THR A 372 -9.85 -31.80 -38.09
N PRO A 373 -8.84 -31.05 -38.58
CA PRO A 373 -9.01 -29.66 -39.00
C PRO A 373 -9.42 -29.53 -40.48
N THR A 374 -10.39 -28.67 -40.76
CA THR A 374 -10.72 -28.18 -42.11
C THR A 374 -9.98 -26.86 -42.42
N PRO A 375 -9.52 -26.65 -43.67
CA PRO A 375 -8.76 -25.46 -44.06
C PRO A 375 -9.68 -24.27 -44.38
N PRO A 376 -9.16 -23.02 -44.36
CA PRO A 376 -9.92 -21.84 -44.79
C PRO A 376 -9.77 -21.59 -46.30
N ASP A 377 -10.89 -21.24 -46.94
CA ASP A 377 -10.97 -20.77 -48.31
C ASP A 377 -10.39 -19.35 -48.47
N GLU A 378 -9.62 -19.17 -49.54
CA GLU A 378 -9.30 -17.89 -50.16
C GLU A 378 -10.55 -17.33 -50.86
N ASN A 379 -10.80 -16.01 -50.78
CA ASN A 379 -10.58 -15.09 -51.92
C ASN A 379 -11.22 -13.69 -51.76
N ILE A 380 -10.53 -12.72 -52.40
CA ILE A 380 -11.04 -11.48 -53.04
C ILE A 380 -11.44 -10.34 -52.07
N SER A 381 -11.02 -9.07 -52.20
CA SER A 381 -10.16 -8.32 -53.13
C SER A 381 -10.12 -6.87 -52.61
N SER A 382 -8.94 -6.24 -52.49
CA SER A 382 -8.36 -5.25 -53.42
C SER A 382 -8.73 -3.77 -53.19
N ASN A 383 -7.68 -2.96 -53.32
CA ASN A 383 -7.60 -1.51 -53.57
C ASN A 383 -7.62 -0.66 -52.28
N GLY A 384 -6.54 0.01 -51.88
CA GLY A 384 -5.49 0.67 -52.64
C GLY A 384 -5.68 2.18 -52.46
N ASP A 385 -4.73 2.88 -51.84
CA ASP A 385 -3.85 3.86 -52.52
C ASP A 385 -3.08 4.75 -51.53
N GLN A 386 -1.82 4.96 -51.89
CA GLN A 386 -1.00 6.18 -51.81
C GLN A 386 -0.93 7.04 -50.54
N SER A 387 0.32 7.16 -50.08
CA SER A 387 0.90 8.24 -49.27
C SER A 387 0.88 9.59 -50.04
N PRO A 388 1.13 10.77 -49.42
CA PRO A 388 2.48 11.11 -48.95
C PRO A 388 2.59 11.91 -47.64
N THR A 389 3.78 11.80 -47.07
CA THR A 389 4.50 12.72 -46.19
C THR A 389 4.04 14.19 -46.19
N THR A 390 3.87 14.79 -45.01
CA THR A 390 4.19 16.21 -44.79
C THR A 390 4.75 16.43 -43.39
N SER A 391 5.99 16.92 -43.38
CA SER A 391 6.72 17.39 -42.21
C SER A 391 6.18 18.77 -41.80
N LEU A 392 5.78 18.95 -40.54
CA LEU A 392 5.49 20.28 -39.98
C LEU A 392 6.19 20.44 -38.63
N LYS A 393 7.27 21.23 -38.68
CA LYS A 393 7.85 21.96 -37.55
C LYS A 393 6.87 23.03 -37.08
N MET A 394 6.60 23.11 -35.78
CA MET A 394 6.35 24.38 -35.08
C MET A 394 6.66 24.18 -33.59
N VAL A 395 7.70 24.83 -33.07
CA VAL A 395 7.73 26.18 -32.47
C VAL A 395 7.50 26.09 -30.96
N ARG A 396 8.61 26.28 -30.23
CA ARG A 396 8.64 26.67 -28.82
C ARG A 396 8.01 28.05 -28.67
N ILE A 397 7.12 28.19 -27.69
CA ILE A 397 6.80 29.47 -27.08
C ILE A 397 6.93 29.27 -25.56
N PHE A 398 7.88 30.04 -25.02
CA PHE A 398 8.23 30.39 -23.63
C PHE A 398 7.86 29.47 -22.46
#